data_AF-A0A1H6TDQ5-F1
#
_entry.id   AF-A0A1H6TDQ5-F1
#
_cell.length_a   1.000
_cell.length_b   1.000
_cell.length_c   1.000
_cell.angle_alpha   90.00
_cell.angle_beta   90.00
_cell.angle_gamma   90.00
#
_symmetry.space_group_name_H-M   'P 1'
#
loop_
_entity.id
_entity.type
_entity.pdbx_description
1 polymer ?
#
loop_
_entity_poly.entity_id
_entity_poly.type
_entity_poly.pdbx_seq_one_letter_code
_entity_poly.pdbx_strand_id
1 'polypeptide(L)' 'MKPSDTPDNGALVKFKRIDDDQWRDGEFDLENQMYIEIYSAELTTHNRSDVEKWEYVKD' A
#
# COMPACT_ATOMS: atom_id res chain seq x y z
N MET A 1 16.41 3.75 6.88
CA MET A 1 15.65 2.75 7.64
C MET A 1 15.34 1.61 6.70
N LYS A 2 15.58 0.35 7.05
CA LYS A 2 14.85 -0.73 6.41
C LYS A 2 13.46 -0.67 7.04
N PRO A 3 12.40 -0.30 6.32
CA PRO A 3 11.06 -0.58 6.83
C PRO A 3 11.00 -2.10 7.09
N SER A 4 10.22 -2.53 8.07
CA SER A 4 9.70 -3.91 8.04
C SER A 4 9.21 -4.22 6.62
N ASP A 5 9.24 -5.48 6.16
CA ASP A 5 8.76 -5.79 4.79
C ASP A 5 7.26 -5.46 4.59
N THR A 6 6.56 -5.06 5.65
CA THR A 6 5.16 -4.64 5.68
C THR A 6 4.91 -3.46 6.62
N PRO A 7 3.96 -2.57 6.29
CA PRO A 7 3.45 -1.54 7.19
C PRO A 7 2.69 -2.15 8.38
N ASP A 8 2.42 -1.31 9.39
CA ASP A 8 1.48 -1.65 10.47
C ASP A 8 0.02 -1.70 9.94
N ASN A 9 -0.87 -2.42 10.65
CA ASN A 9 -2.28 -2.49 10.28
C ASN A 9 -2.94 -1.11 10.36
N GLY A 10 -3.68 -0.72 9.33
CA GLY A 10 -4.31 0.60 9.22
C GLY A 10 -3.34 1.74 8.91
N ALA A 11 -2.08 1.44 8.57
CA ALA A 11 -1.10 2.47 8.26
C ALA A 11 -1.40 3.15 6.92
N LEU A 12 -1.34 4.48 6.91
CA LEU A 12 -1.36 5.26 5.68
C LEU A 12 -0.01 5.18 4.97
N VAL A 13 -0.05 4.76 3.71
CA VAL A 13 1.12 4.49 2.89
C VAL A 13 0.94 5.03 1.48
N LYS A 14 2.06 5.34 0.83
CA LYS A 14 2.13 5.32 -0.62
C LYS A 14 2.67 3.97 -1.05
N PHE A 15 2.11 3.38 -2.10
CA PHE A 15 2.56 2.10 -2.63
C PHE A 15 2.59 2.11 -4.16
N LYS A 16 3.45 1.28 -4.73
CA LYS A 16 3.63 1.11 -6.18
C LYS A 16 3.59 -0.38 -6.52
N ARG A 17 2.83 -0.76 -7.53
CA ARG A 17 2.70 -2.16 -7.97
C ARG A 17 3.89 -2.60 -8.81
N ILE A 18 4.05 -3.92 -8.96
CA ILE A 18 5.11 -4.51 -9.79
C ILE A 18 4.84 -4.29 -11.29
N ASP A 19 3.55 -4.25 -11.67
CA ASP A 19 3.08 -4.11 -13.05
C ASP A 19 2.70 -2.68 -13.44
N ASP A 20 2.93 -1.72 -12.55
CA ASP A 20 2.54 -0.32 -12.74
C ASP A 20 3.60 0.62 -12.18
N ASP A 21 3.92 1.66 -12.94
CA ASP A 21 4.90 2.65 -12.52
C ASP A 21 4.36 3.74 -11.60
N GLN A 22 3.04 3.79 -11.40
CA GLN A 22 2.35 4.82 -10.63
C GLN A 22 2.37 4.52 -9.12
N TRP A 23 2.62 5.57 -8.34
CA TRP A 23 2.40 5.57 -6.90
C TRP A 23 0.95 5.87 -6.59
N ARG A 24 0.40 5.17 -5.60
CA ARG A 24 -0.96 5.32 -5.11
C ARG A 24 -0.93 5.56 -3.62
N ASP A 25 -1.85 6.41 -3.15
CA ASP A 25 -2.10 6.59 -1.73
C ASP A 25 -3.08 5.52 -1.25
N GLY A 26 -2.77 4.90 -0.11
CA GLY A 26 -3.59 3.84 0.43
C GLY A 26 -3.40 3.56 1.91
N GLU A 27 -4.15 2.59 2.37
CA GLU A 27 -4.07 2.01 3.71
C GLU A 27 -3.61 0.56 3.60
N PHE A 28 -2.78 0.10 4.53
CA PHE A 28 -2.40 -1.30 4.60
C PHE A 28 -3.24 -2.08 5.62
N ASP A 29 -3.88 -3.15 5.15
CA ASP A 29 -4.58 -4.14 5.96
C ASP A 29 -3.66 -5.33 6.21
N LEU A 30 -3.18 -5.47 7.44
CA LEU A 30 -2.27 -6.55 7.85
C LEU A 30 -3.00 -7.89 7.96
N GLU A 31 -4.26 -7.91 8.35
CA GLU A 31 -5.02 -9.16 8.53
C GLU A 31 -5.23 -9.85 7.18
N ASN A 32 -5.52 -9.08 6.15
CA ASN A 32 -5.75 -9.58 4.80
C ASN A 32 -4.53 -9.47 3.87
N GLN A 33 -3.44 -8.84 4.33
CA GLN A 33 -2.23 -8.58 3.54
C GLN A 33 -2.52 -7.80 2.25
N MET A 34 -3.31 -6.72 2.36
CA MET A 34 -3.76 -5.91 1.22
C MET A 34 -3.42 -4.43 1.37
N TYR A 35 -3.20 -3.76 0.24
CA TYR A 35 -3.17 -2.30 0.13
C TYR A 35 -4.50 -1.84 -0.46
N ILE A 36 -5.14 -0.88 0.19
CA ILE A 36 -6.45 -0.34 -0.18
C ILE A 36 -6.25 1.08 -0.69
N GLU A 37 -6.64 1.36 -1.94
CA GLU A 37 -6.47 2.69 -2.54
C GLU A 37 -7.51 3.69 -2.00
N ILE A 38 -7.07 4.85 -1.52
CA ILE A 38 -7.94 5.83 -0.82
C ILE A 38 -8.61 6.82 -1.79
N TYR A 39 -8.04 7.05 -2.97
CA TYR A 39 -8.56 8.01 -3.96
C TYR A 39 -9.12 7.38 -5.24
N SER A 40 -9.37 6.07 -5.21
CA SER A 40 -10.04 5.40 -6.32
C SER A 40 -11.54 5.70 -6.32
N ALA A 41 -12.13 5.79 -7.51
CA ALA A 41 -13.58 5.99 -7.67
C ALA A 41 -14.39 4.79 -7.14
N GLU A 42 -13.77 3.62 -7.08
CA GLU A 42 -14.34 2.37 -6.57
C GLU A 42 -13.37 1.74 -5.56
N LEU A 43 -13.87 0.90 -4.66
CA LEU A 43 -13.01 0.18 -3.72
C LEU A 43 -12.02 -0.69 -4.50
N THR A 44 -10.75 -0.28 -4.47
CA THR A 44 -9.68 -0.94 -5.20
C THR A 44 -8.68 -1.48 -4.20
N THR A 45 -8.42 -2.79 -4.26
CA THR A 45 -7.49 -3.47 -3.36
C THR A 45 -6.37 -4.14 -4.16
N HIS A 46 -5.21 -4.26 -3.54
CA HIS A 46 -4.03 -4.88 -4.12
C HIS A 46 -3.41 -5.85 -3.13
N ASN A 47 -3.15 -7.09 -3.56
CA ASN A 47 -2.44 -8.04 -2.73
C ASN A 47 -1.02 -7.54 -2.45
N ARG A 48 -0.51 -7.82 -1.24
CA ARG A 48 0.88 -7.51 -0.88
C ARG A 48 1.89 -8.04 -1.89
N SER A 49 1.65 -9.21 -2.48
CA SER A 49 2.53 -9.82 -3.49
C SER A 49 2.66 -8.99 -4.76
N ASP A 50 1.72 -8.09 -5.02
CA ASP A 50 1.66 -7.30 -6.25
C ASP A 50 2.28 -5.92 -6.07
N VAL A 51 2.74 -5.59 -4.85
CA VAL A 51 3.35 -4.31 -4.49
C VAL A 51 4.88 -4.43 -4.51
N GLU A 52 5.52 -3.62 -5.36
CA GLU A 52 6.97 -3.58 -5.51
C GLU A 52 7.62 -2.79 -4.36
N LYS A 53 7.03 -1.64 -4.03
CA LYS A 53 7.56 -0.69 -3.05
C LYS A 53 6.42 0.02 -2.32
N TRP A 54 6.71 0.43 -1.10
CA TRP A 54 5.82 1.26 -0.31
C TRP A 54 6.61 2.18 0.63
N GLU A 55 5.97 3.26 1.08
CA GLU A 55 6.50 4.19 2.10
C GLU A 55 5.37 4.73 2.98
N TYR A 56 5.66 5.00 4.26
CA TYR A 56 4.72 5.70 5.13
C TYR A 56 4.44 7.10 4.60
N VAL A 57 3.17 7.51 4.62
CA VAL A 57 2.82 8.92 4.47
C VAL A 57 3.32 9.63 5.74
N LYS A 58 4.31 10.51 5.59
CA LYS A 58 4.77 11.35 6.70
C LYS A 58 3.79 12.52 6.88
N ASP A 59 3.41 12.77 8.12
CA ASP A 59 2.76 14.03 8.53
C ASP A 59 3.63 15.25 8.20
#